data_AF-A0A1F0KU70-F1
#
_entry.id   AF-A0A1F0KU70-F1
#
_cell.length_a   1.000
_cell.length_b   1.000
_cell.length_c   1.000
_cell.angle_alpha   90.00
_cell.angle_beta   90.00
_cell.angle_gamma   90.00
#
_symmetry.space_group_name_H-M   'P 1'
#
loop_
_entity.id
_entity.type
_entity.pdbx_description
1 polymer ?
#
loop_
_entity_poly.entity_id
_entity_poly.type
_entity_poly.pdbx_seq_one_letter_code
_entity_poly.pdbx_strand_id
1 'polypeptide(L)'
;MTSTTPYDYDPERHAASLGIRIVEAQPPAGTLALWDEQTRTILTAPGLLWRQRRCVIAHELAHAINGDSHSPMDDVASTKRERRADILAAGWLLQPHAVKTALAVAPDSLPAAAAELEVTERILSAWLWEHSKRGGLDS
;
A
#
# COMPACT_ATOMS: atom_id res chain seq x y z
N MET A 1 -9.90 -17.36 22.62
CA MET A 1 -8.55 -17.18 22.04
C MET A 1 -8.74 -16.62 20.65
N THR A 2 -8.82 -15.30 20.51
CA THR A 2 -8.84 -14.65 19.20
C THR A 2 -7.39 -14.56 18.74
N SER A 3 -7.02 -15.36 17.74
CA SER A 3 -5.78 -15.15 16.98
C SER A 3 -5.87 -13.77 16.34
N THR A 4 -5.23 -12.78 16.95
CA THR A 4 -4.97 -11.49 16.31
C THR A 4 -3.98 -11.80 15.18
N THR A 5 -4.48 -11.87 13.95
CA THR A 5 -3.65 -11.98 12.77
C THR A 5 -2.67 -10.80 12.74
N PRO A 6 -1.38 -10.98 12.44
CA PRO A 6 -0.39 -9.90 12.45
C PRO A 6 -0.64 -8.75 11.44
N TYR A 7 -1.77 -8.77 10.73
CA TYR A 7 -2.17 -7.84 9.68
C TYR A 7 -3.59 -7.29 9.92
N ASP A 8 -3.81 -6.63 11.06
CA ASP A 8 -5.15 -6.16 11.50
C ASP A 8 -5.82 -5.17 10.52
N TYR A 9 -5.05 -4.45 9.72
CA TYR A 9 -5.61 -3.54 8.72
C TYR A 9 -6.13 -4.31 7.50
N ASP A 10 -7.38 -4.08 7.11
CA ASP A 10 -8.00 -4.63 5.90
C ASP A 10 -8.39 -3.48 4.95
N PRO A 11 -7.71 -3.33 3.79
CA PRO A 11 -7.99 -2.24 2.87
C PRO A 11 -9.38 -2.35 2.23
N GLU A 12 -9.95 -3.55 2.05
CA GLU A 12 -11.31 -3.66 1.49
C GLU A 12 -12.36 -3.19 2.50
N ARG A 13 -12.19 -3.54 3.77
CA ARG A 13 -13.02 -3.01 4.86
C ARG A 13 -12.89 -1.50 4.99
N HIS A 14 -11.68 -0.95 4.87
CA HIS A 14 -11.46 0.49 4.92
C HIS A 14 -12.16 1.18 3.73
N ALA A 15 -12.03 0.66 2.51
CA ALA A 15 -12.74 1.17 1.34
C ALA A 15 -14.26 1.18 1.55
N ALA A 16 -14.83 0.06 2.03
CA ALA A 16 -16.25 -0.05 2.32
C ALA A 16 -16.72 0.98 3.36
N SER A 17 -15.93 1.23 4.41
CA SER A 17 -16.24 2.23 5.44
C SER A 17 -16.26 3.67 4.91
N LEU A 18 -15.55 3.94 3.81
CA LEU A 18 -15.52 5.22 3.12
C LEU A 18 -16.55 5.31 1.98
N GLY A 19 -17.36 4.25 1.77
CA GLY A 19 -18.28 4.18 0.64
C GLY A 19 -17.56 4.18 -0.72
N ILE A 20 -16.35 3.63 -0.77
CA ILE A 20 -15.56 3.45 -2.00
C ILE A 20 -15.81 2.04 -2.52
N ARG A 21 -16.15 1.92 -3.80
CA ARG A 21 -16.32 0.63 -4.46
C ARG A 21 -14.98 0.11 -4.92
N ILE A 22 -14.80 -1.21 -4.88
CA ILE A 22 -13.67 -1.89 -5.51
C ILE A 22 -14.24 -2.76 -6.64
N VAL A 23 -13.72 -2.58 -7.85
CA VAL A 23 -14.18 -3.31 -9.04
C VAL A 23 -12.98 -3.90 -9.75
N GLU A 24 -13.07 -5.19 -10.08
CA GLU A 24 -12.11 -5.81 -10.97
C GLU A 24 -12.44 -5.47 -12.42
N ALA A 25 -11.53 -4.74 -13.05
CA ALA A 25 -11.60 -4.34 -14.44
C ALA A 25 -10.19 -4.03 -14.94
N GLN A 26 -10.00 -3.87 -16.25
CA GLN A 26 -8.70 -3.50 -16.80
C GLN A 26 -8.41 -2.01 -16.52
N PRO A 27 -7.44 -1.66 -15.65
CA PRO A 27 -7.02 -0.27 -15.48
C PRO A 27 -6.15 0.18 -16.68
N PRO A 28 -5.79 1.48 -16.77
CA PRO A 28 -4.87 1.98 -17.79
C PRO A 28 -3.58 1.16 -17.89
N ALA A 29 -3.04 1.04 -19.10
CA ALA A 29 -1.84 0.25 -19.35
C ALA A 29 -0.69 0.66 -18.42
N GLY A 30 -0.02 -0.33 -17.82
CA GLY A 30 1.10 -0.10 -16.90
C GLY A 30 0.70 0.13 -15.44
N THR A 31 -0.59 0.14 -15.10
CA THR A 31 -1.07 0.25 -13.70
C THR A 31 -1.74 -1.04 -13.24
N LEU A 32 -1.63 -1.34 -11.95
CA LEU A 32 -2.31 -2.49 -11.33
C LEU A 32 -3.64 -2.11 -10.68
N ALA A 33 -3.81 -0.83 -10.36
CA ALA A 33 -5.06 -0.26 -9.87
C ALA A 33 -5.15 1.22 -10.24
N LEU A 34 -6.35 1.80 -10.08
CA LEU A 34 -6.64 3.21 -10.29
C LEU A 34 -7.77 3.66 -9.36
N TRP A 35 -7.54 4.72 -8.59
CA TRP A 35 -8.59 5.52 -7.97
C TRP A 35 -9.26 6.45 -8.99
N ASP A 36 -10.56 6.24 -9.20
CA ASP A 36 -11.44 7.14 -9.95
C ASP A 36 -12.34 7.91 -8.98
N GLU A 37 -12.02 9.19 -8.80
CA GLU A 37 -12.77 10.11 -7.94
C GLU A 37 -14.20 10.32 -8.42
N GLN A 38 -14.43 10.39 -9.74
CA GLN A 38 -15.73 10.72 -10.31
C GLN A 38 -16.78 9.66 -9.98
N THR A 39 -16.40 8.38 -10.08
CA THR A 39 -17.31 7.26 -9.78
C THR A 39 -17.14 6.67 -8.38
N ARG A 40 -16.20 7.23 -7.59
CA ARG A 40 -15.77 6.73 -6.28
C ARG A 40 -15.42 5.24 -6.29
N THR A 41 -14.60 4.85 -7.27
CA THR A 41 -14.26 3.45 -7.52
C THR A 41 -12.75 3.26 -7.58
N ILE A 42 -12.26 2.24 -6.89
CA ILE A 42 -10.93 1.68 -7.12
C ILE A 42 -11.09 0.58 -8.15
N LEU A 43 -10.50 0.76 -9.33
CA LEU A 43 -10.37 -0.29 -10.33
C LEU A 43 -9.12 -1.10 -9.99
N THR A 44 -9.20 -2.41 -9.94
CA THR A 44 -8.04 -3.30 -9.76
C THR A 44 -7.91 -4.24 -10.95
N ALA A 45 -6.69 -4.44 -11.44
CA ALA A 45 -6.42 -5.44 -12.47
C ALA A 45 -6.90 -6.84 -12.01
N PRO A 46 -7.45 -7.66 -12.91
CA PRO A 46 -7.87 -9.01 -12.58
C PRO A 46 -6.65 -9.91 -12.28
N GLY A 47 -6.82 -10.90 -11.39
CA GLY A 47 -5.83 -11.94 -11.15
C GLY A 47 -4.60 -11.53 -10.33
N LEU A 48 -4.66 -10.39 -9.63
CA LEU A 48 -3.61 -9.98 -8.71
C LEU A 48 -3.41 -11.02 -7.59
N LEU A 49 -2.14 -11.26 -7.22
CA LEU A 49 -1.84 -12.02 -6.01
C LEU A 49 -2.38 -11.29 -4.78
N TRP A 50 -2.69 -12.04 -3.71
CA TRP A 50 -3.20 -11.50 -2.46
C TRP A 50 -2.45 -10.25 -1.97
N ARG A 51 -1.12 -10.34 -1.80
CA ARG A 51 -0.26 -9.22 -1.39
C ARG A 51 -0.29 -8.04 -2.36
N GLN A 52 -0.37 -8.29 -3.68
CA GLN A 52 -0.45 -7.23 -4.68
C GLN A 52 -1.76 -6.48 -4.54
N ARG A 53 -2.89 -7.20 -4.50
CA ARG A 53 -4.23 -6.63 -4.33
C ARG A 53 -4.32 -5.79 -3.05
N ARG A 54 -3.88 -6.35 -1.92
CA ARG A 54 -3.82 -5.65 -0.63
C ARG A 54 -3.04 -4.34 -0.71
N CYS A 55 -1.85 -4.37 -1.33
CA CYS A 55 -0.99 -3.20 -1.44
C CYS A 55 -1.56 -2.13 -2.37
N VAL A 56 -2.07 -2.51 -3.54
CA VAL A 56 -2.59 -1.53 -4.50
C VAL A 56 -3.87 -0.88 -4.00
N ILE A 57 -4.77 -1.62 -3.34
CA ILE A 57 -5.98 -1.01 -2.76
C ILE A 57 -5.61 -0.03 -1.64
N ALA A 58 -4.67 -0.39 -0.76
CA ALA A 58 -4.20 0.54 0.27
C ALA A 58 -3.56 1.80 -0.32
N HIS A 59 -2.81 1.66 -1.42
CA HIS A 59 -2.22 2.77 -2.15
C HIS A 59 -3.30 3.69 -2.76
N GLU A 60 -4.27 3.13 -3.49
CA GLU A 60 -5.37 3.93 -4.07
C GLU A 60 -6.26 4.59 -3.00
N LEU A 61 -6.46 3.95 -1.85
CA LEU A 61 -7.13 4.58 -0.71
C LEU A 61 -6.37 5.78 -0.16
N ALA A 62 -5.03 5.70 -0.13
CA ALA A 62 -4.21 6.83 0.28
C ALA A 62 -4.36 8.01 -0.68
N HIS A 63 -4.51 7.77 -1.99
CA HIS A 63 -4.87 8.82 -2.94
C HIS A 63 -6.26 9.40 -2.65
N ALA A 64 -7.27 8.53 -2.50
CA ALA A 64 -8.64 8.96 -2.24
C ALA A 64 -8.77 9.84 -0.97
N ILE A 65 -8.10 9.46 0.11
CA ILE A 65 -8.13 10.22 1.39
C ILE A 65 -7.40 11.55 1.27
N ASN A 66 -6.32 11.63 0.48
CA ASN A 66 -5.58 12.87 0.28
C ASN A 66 -6.22 13.81 -0.75
N GLY A 67 -7.32 13.41 -1.39
CA GLY A 67 -7.91 14.15 -2.51
C GLY A 67 -6.99 14.21 -3.72
N ASP A 68 -6.13 13.20 -3.89
CA ASP A 68 -5.25 13.10 -5.05
C ASP A 68 -6.05 12.58 -6.25
N SER A 69 -5.98 13.31 -7.35
CA SER A 69 -6.46 12.85 -8.65
C SER A 69 -5.29 12.39 -9.51
N HIS A 70 -5.54 11.38 -10.35
CA HIS A 70 -4.59 10.97 -11.38
C HIS A 70 -4.48 12.10 -12.41
N SER A 71 -3.40 12.88 -12.30
CA SER A 71 -3.05 13.89 -13.30
C SER A 71 -2.11 13.26 -14.34
N PRO A 72 -2.38 13.38 -15.64
CA PRO A 72 -1.55 12.80 -16.69
C PRO A 72 -0.19 13.52 -16.88
N MET A 73 0.10 14.55 -16.09
CA MET A 73 1.40 15.22 -16.12
C MET A 73 2.35 14.57 -15.11
N ASP A 74 3.39 13.93 -15.64
CA ASP A 74 4.53 13.42 -14.88
C ASP A 74 5.42 14.57 -14.40
N ASP A 75 4.95 15.29 -13.38
CA ASP A 75 5.68 16.38 -12.75
C ASP A 75 6.17 16.04 -11.33
N VAL A 76 6.93 16.95 -10.72
CA VAL A 76 7.43 16.80 -9.34
C VAL A 76 6.28 16.66 -8.33
N ALA A 77 5.12 17.25 -8.61
CA ALA A 77 3.95 17.11 -7.75
C ALA A 77 3.39 15.68 -7.82
N SER A 78 3.38 15.05 -8.99
CA SER A 78 3.02 13.64 -9.19
C SER A 78 3.89 12.71 -8.35
N THR A 79 5.22 12.84 -8.46
CA THR A 79 6.16 12.04 -7.66
C THR A 79 5.95 12.22 -6.14
N LYS A 80 5.61 13.43 -5.69
CA LYS A 80 5.31 13.68 -4.26
C LYS A 80 4.00 13.02 -3.82
N ARG A 81 2.96 13.05 -4.66
CA ARG A 81 1.68 12.38 -4.39
C ARG A 81 1.87 10.87 -4.28
N GLU A 82 2.52 10.25 -5.27
CA GLU A 82 2.85 8.83 -5.29
C GLU A 82 3.60 8.38 -4.04
N ARG A 83 4.65 9.12 -3.68
CA ARG A 83 5.43 8.82 -2.48
C ARG A 83 4.61 8.93 -1.21
N ARG A 84 3.78 9.96 -1.09
CA ARG A 84 2.92 10.15 0.08
C ARG A 84 1.89 9.01 0.19
N ALA A 85 1.32 8.59 -0.94
CA ALA A 85 0.40 7.46 -0.99
C ALA A 85 1.08 6.16 -0.55
N ASP A 86 2.30 5.89 -1.02
CA ASP A 86 3.10 4.75 -0.58
C ASP A 86 3.40 4.75 0.92
N ILE A 87 3.83 5.89 1.46
CA ILE A 87 4.16 6.01 2.89
C ILE A 87 2.92 5.78 3.75
N LEU A 88 1.78 6.37 3.36
CA LEU A 88 0.54 6.24 4.10
C LEU A 88 0.00 4.80 4.04
N ALA A 89 -0.03 4.20 2.85
CA ALA A 89 -0.40 2.80 2.67
C ALA A 89 0.51 1.87 3.49
N ALA A 90 1.82 2.12 3.48
CA ALA A 90 2.78 1.35 4.26
C ALA A 90 2.56 1.50 5.76
N GLY A 91 2.24 2.70 6.25
CA GLY A 91 1.91 2.95 7.65
C GLY A 91 0.63 2.24 8.12
N TRP A 92 -0.30 1.94 7.22
CA TRP A 92 -1.48 1.12 7.54
C TRP A 92 -1.17 -0.37 7.49
N LEU A 93 -0.38 -0.81 6.51
CA LEU A 93 -0.14 -2.22 6.22
C LEU A 93 0.88 -2.86 7.16
N LEU A 94 1.86 -2.09 7.65
CA LEU A 94 3.04 -2.61 8.32
C LEU A 94 3.12 -2.18 9.78
N GLN A 95 3.45 -3.13 10.64
CA GLN A 95 3.75 -2.90 12.05
C GLN A 95 5.27 -2.96 12.29
N PRO A 96 5.86 -2.05 13.08
CA PRO A 96 7.31 -2.00 13.29
C PRO A 96 7.93 -3.33 13.74
N HIS A 97 7.28 -4.02 14.69
CA HIS A 97 7.76 -5.31 15.21
C HIS A 97 7.74 -6.43 14.16
N ALA A 98 6.73 -6.44 13.28
CA ALA A 98 6.62 -7.40 12.19
C ALA A 98 7.73 -7.15 11.16
N VAL A 99 7.96 -5.88 10.79
CA VAL A 99 9.06 -5.50 9.88
C VAL A 99 10.41 -5.93 10.45
N LYS A 100 10.68 -5.66 11.73
CA LYS A 100 11.92 -6.09 12.40
C LYS A 100 12.10 -7.61 12.36
N THR A 101 11.02 -8.36 12.58
CA THR A 101 11.03 -9.83 12.55
C THR A 101 11.32 -10.35 11.15
N ALA A 102 10.63 -9.84 10.13
CA ALA A 102 10.83 -10.25 8.75
C ALA A 102 12.25 -9.95 8.25
N LEU A 103 12.81 -8.80 8.61
CA LEU A 103 14.20 -8.45 8.27
C LEU A 103 15.22 -9.29 9.03
N ALA A 104 14.92 -9.77 10.23
CA ALA A 104 15.80 -10.71 10.93
C ALA A 104 15.80 -12.11 10.29
N VAL A 105 14.67 -12.53 9.72
CA VAL A 105 14.54 -13.80 8.97
C VAL A 105 15.22 -13.73 7.60
N ALA A 106 15.09 -12.59 6.91
CA ALA A 106 15.63 -12.37 5.57
C ALA A 106 16.49 -11.10 5.50
N PRO A 107 17.65 -11.06 6.19
CA PRO A 107 18.46 -9.83 6.32
C PRO A 107 19.02 -9.34 4.98
N ASP A 108 19.29 -10.25 4.05
CA ASP A 108 19.91 -9.95 2.75
C ASP A 108 18.90 -9.98 1.58
N SER A 109 17.59 -10.03 1.87
CA SER A 109 16.57 -10.14 0.83
C SER A 109 15.30 -9.35 1.16
N LEU A 110 15.24 -8.13 0.65
CA LEU A 110 14.03 -7.29 0.71
C LEU A 110 12.80 -7.95 0.07
N PRO A 111 12.90 -8.64 -1.10
CA PRO A 111 11.76 -9.37 -1.66
C PRO A 111 11.24 -10.45 -0.71
N ALA A 112 12.12 -11.21 -0.05
CA ALA A 112 11.72 -12.25 0.89
C ALA A 112 11.09 -11.66 2.16
N ALA A 113 11.66 -10.59 2.71
CA ALA A 113 11.08 -9.89 3.85
C ALA A 113 9.70 -9.29 3.51
N ALA A 114 9.52 -8.72 2.31
CA ALA A 114 8.23 -8.20 1.85
C ALA A 114 7.19 -9.32 1.67
N ALA A 115 7.60 -10.48 1.15
CA ALA A 115 6.73 -11.64 1.00
C ALA A 115 6.27 -12.18 2.36
N GLU A 116 7.17 -12.29 3.34
CA GLU A 116 6.83 -12.68 4.73
C GLU A 116 5.77 -11.74 5.34
N LEU A 117 5.89 -10.44 5.03
CA LEU A 117 4.98 -9.39 5.47
C LEU A 117 3.67 -9.30 4.67
N GLU A 118 3.47 -10.17 3.67
CA GLU A 118 2.35 -10.11 2.72
C GLU A 118 2.16 -8.72 2.07
N VAL A 119 3.29 -8.07 1.74
CA VAL A 119 3.34 -6.79 1.00
C VAL A 119 4.25 -6.87 -0.22
N THR A 120 4.26 -5.81 -1.03
CA THR A 120 5.22 -5.64 -2.13
C THR A 120 6.50 -4.97 -1.64
N GLU A 121 7.59 -5.14 -2.39
CA GLU A 121 8.87 -4.46 -2.13
C GLU A 121 8.74 -2.93 -2.10
N ARG A 122 7.87 -2.36 -2.95
CA ARG A 122 7.56 -0.92 -2.98
C ARG A 122 7.04 -0.44 -1.63
N ILE A 123 6.07 -1.15 -1.05
CA ILE A 123 5.48 -0.80 0.25
C ILE A 123 6.50 -0.94 1.39
N LEU A 124 7.26 -2.03 1.42
CA LEU A 124 8.31 -2.20 2.43
C LEU A 124 9.40 -1.13 2.31
N SER A 125 9.82 -0.79 1.09
CA SER A 125 10.79 0.28 0.84
C SER A 125 10.30 1.64 1.33
N ALA A 126 9.03 1.98 1.08
CA ALA A 126 8.44 3.23 1.53
C ALA A 126 8.43 3.34 3.06
N TRP A 127 8.10 2.25 3.75
CA TRP A 127 8.12 2.18 5.20
C TRP A 127 9.53 2.40 5.77
N LEU A 128 10.53 1.69 5.22
CA LEU A 128 11.93 1.80 5.63
C LEU A 128 12.48 3.20 5.39
N TRP A 129 12.14 3.80 4.25
CA TRP A 129 12.53 5.16 3.94
C TRP A 129 11.96 6.15 4.96
N GLU A 130 10.68 6.01 5.32
CA GLU A 130 10.03 6.91 6.30
C GLU A 130 10.64 6.73 7.72
N HIS A 131 10.91 5.50 8.15
CA HIS A 131 11.46 5.23 9.49
C HIS A 131 12.96 5.54 9.61
N SER A 132 13.74 5.40 8.52
CA SER A 132 15.14 5.84 8.51
C SER A 132 15.28 7.36 8.68
N LYS A 133 14.29 8.14 8.23
CA LYS A 133 14.23 9.59 8.49
C LYS A 133 13.83 9.95 9.92
N ARG A 134 13.04 9.12 10.58
CA ARG A 134 12.46 9.41 11.91
C ARG A 134 13.31 8.98 13.09
N GLY A 135 14.45 8.31 12.87
CA GLY A 135 15.39 7.95 13.94
C GLY A 135 15.59 6.44 14.17
N GLY A 136 15.09 5.58 13.29
CA GLY A 136 15.37 4.13 13.30
C GLY A 136 14.23 3.27 13.85
N LEU A 137 14.38 1.94 13.70
CA LEU A 137 13.38 0.88 14.00
C LEU A 137 13.01 0.74 15.49
N ASP A 138 13.45 1.66 16.34
CA ASP A 138 13.38 1.59 17.79
C ASP A 138 12.33 2.56 18.40
N SER A 139 11.53 3.25 17.57
CA SER A 139 10.43 4.14 17.98
C SER A 139 9.06 3.49 17.98
#